data_AF-A0A7K1J3B1-F1
#
_entry.id   AF-A0A7K1J3B1-F1
#
_cell.length_a   1.000
_cell.length_b   1.000
_cell.length_c   1.000
_cell.angle_alpha   90.00
_cell.angle_beta   90.00
_cell.angle_gamma   90.00
#
_symmetry.space_group_name_H-M   'P 1'
#
loop_
_entity.id
_entity.type
_entity.pdbx_description
1 polymer ?
#
loop_
_entity_poly.entity_id
_entity_poly.type
_entity_poly.pdbx_seq_one_letter_code
_entity_poly.pdbx_strand_id
1 'polypeptide(L)'
;MASENTAAESRTIPPKSGNPVVVQEKKHEGATVKAALAANIGVAIAKLAAWMFTRSSAMLSESVHSIADCSNEIVLMIGNRVSKTRQDSAHPFGWYRVKYLASFVVATLLFFVGGFFSTSEAVKKITAVLADPSIRTANRGELVIALIVVIISACLEGYGLHQSIKESNERMHHTGMPKMGVYKFWRITKSADLASVIMEDTLALIGLVFAFLGIGLAIATGDELFDALGGMGVGLVLIVGSLLLAYKTGSLLIGESVSKLTQERIIKAVESTPGVEELINMQSVHMSEDNILLCLKVQTSKLDRDYDVDTVNKIEASIRTSMPWYNWEIYVEPDVLRSSQAGEPDEPVEIGE
;
A
#
# COMPACT_ATOMS: atom_id res chain seq x y z
N MET A 1 -48.37 23.40 -32.50
CA MET A 1 -47.03 23.49 -31.90
C MET A 1 -47.04 22.67 -30.62
N ALA A 2 -46.69 21.40 -30.71
CA ALA A 2 -46.49 20.52 -29.57
C ALA A 2 -45.01 20.16 -29.56
N SER A 3 -44.29 20.55 -28.51
CA SER A 3 -42.88 20.22 -28.31
C SER A 3 -42.77 18.83 -27.69
N GLU A 4 -42.23 17.88 -28.43
CA GLU A 4 -41.79 16.59 -27.90
C GLU A 4 -40.55 16.82 -27.03
N ASN A 5 -40.66 16.48 -25.75
CA ASN A 5 -39.56 16.46 -24.80
C ASN A 5 -38.99 15.04 -24.77
N THR A 6 -37.92 14.79 -25.51
CA THR A 6 -37.23 13.49 -25.53
C THR A 6 -36.37 13.37 -24.28
N ALA A 7 -36.89 12.74 -23.23
CA ALA A 7 -36.11 12.32 -22.08
C ALA A 7 -35.17 11.19 -22.51
N ALA A 8 -33.86 11.46 -22.50
CA ALA A 8 -32.84 10.43 -22.65
C ALA A 8 -32.86 9.53 -21.40
N GLU A 9 -33.53 8.38 -21.50
CA GLU A 9 -33.41 7.31 -20.53
C GLU A 9 -31.94 6.86 -20.47
N SER A 10 -31.27 7.19 -19.36
CA SER A 10 -30.01 6.59 -18.95
C SER A 10 -30.20 5.08 -18.86
N ARG A 11 -29.83 4.35 -19.93
CA ARG A 11 -29.75 2.89 -19.92
C ARG A 11 -28.69 2.46 -18.91
N THR A 12 -29.10 2.22 -17.67
CA THR A 12 -28.29 1.54 -16.67
C THR A 12 -28.09 0.10 -17.14
N ILE A 13 -26.89 -0.21 -17.60
CA ILE A 13 -26.49 -1.58 -17.97
C ILE A 13 -26.57 -2.42 -16.68
N PRO A 14 -27.36 -3.50 -16.64
CA PRO A 14 -27.41 -4.36 -15.46
C PRO A 14 -26.02 -4.99 -15.23
N PRO A 15 -25.58 -5.16 -13.98
CA PRO A 15 -24.29 -5.78 -13.69
C PRO A 15 -24.24 -7.18 -14.33
N LYS A 16 -23.11 -7.52 -14.97
CA LYS A 16 -22.85 -8.88 -15.49
C LYS A 16 -23.11 -9.87 -14.35
N SER A 17 -23.97 -10.85 -14.63
CA SER A 17 -24.33 -11.95 -13.74
C SER A 17 -23.13 -12.88 -13.48
N GLY A 18 -22.22 -12.45 -12.60
CA GLY A 18 -21.29 -13.32 -11.91
C GLY A 18 -21.74 -13.44 -10.46
N ASN A 19 -22.00 -14.67 -9.98
CA ASN A 19 -22.32 -14.91 -8.58
C ASN A 19 -21.26 -14.24 -7.69
N PRO A 20 -21.62 -13.28 -6.82
CA PRO A 20 -20.69 -12.83 -5.82
C PRO A 20 -20.54 -13.99 -4.84
N VAL A 21 -19.34 -14.56 -4.77
CA VAL A 21 -18.92 -15.26 -3.56
C VAL A 21 -18.88 -14.20 -2.47
N VAL A 22 -20.04 -14.01 -1.81
CA VAL A 22 -20.12 -13.22 -0.60
C VAL A 22 -19.38 -14.03 0.44
N VAL A 23 -18.06 -13.81 0.53
CA VAL A 23 -17.29 -14.21 1.69
C VAL A 23 -17.94 -13.47 2.85
N GLN A 24 -18.66 -14.22 3.70
CA GLN A 24 -19.16 -13.70 4.95
C GLN A 24 -17.96 -13.20 5.76
N GLU A 25 -17.72 -11.90 5.74
CA GLU A 25 -16.76 -11.27 6.64
C GLU A 25 -17.19 -11.60 8.06
N LYS A 26 -16.38 -12.42 8.73
CA LYS A 26 -16.63 -12.87 10.09
C LYS A 26 -16.67 -11.62 10.97
N LYS A 27 -17.74 -11.49 11.75
CA LYS A 27 -17.98 -10.48 12.80
C LYS A 27 -16.79 -10.24 13.77
N HIS A 28 -15.77 -11.12 13.78
CA HIS A 28 -14.53 -11.00 14.54
C HIS A 28 -13.49 -10.04 13.93
N GLU A 29 -13.48 -9.83 12.61
CA GLU A 29 -12.42 -9.08 11.91
C GLU A 29 -12.43 -7.59 12.30
N GLY A 30 -13.62 -6.98 12.41
CA GLY A 30 -13.76 -5.59 12.85
C GLY A 30 -13.45 -5.34 14.33
N ALA A 31 -13.50 -6.37 15.18
CA ALA A 31 -13.13 -6.25 16.59
C ALA A 31 -11.60 -6.23 16.74
N THR A 32 -10.89 -7.07 15.99
CA THR A 32 -9.43 -7.13 15.96
C THR A 32 -8.82 -5.82 15.45
N VAL A 33 -9.34 -5.28 14.33
CA VAL A 33 -8.86 -4.00 13.78
C VAL A 33 -9.05 -2.84 14.76
N LYS A 34 -10.19 -2.79 15.46
CA LYS A 34 -10.44 -1.77 16.49
C LYS A 34 -9.52 -1.93 17.70
N ALA A 35 -9.19 -3.16 18.09
CA ALA A 35 -8.28 -3.42 19.20
C ALA A 35 -6.83 -3.01 18.85
N ALA A 36 -6.39 -3.27 17.62
CA ALA A 36 -5.08 -2.82 17.12
C ALA A 36 -4.99 -1.29 17.13
N LEU A 37 -5.99 -0.60 16.56
CA LEU A 37 -6.06 0.87 16.58
C LEU A 37 -6.05 1.43 18.01
N ALA A 38 -6.81 0.81 18.93
CA ALA A 38 -6.82 1.24 20.33
C ALA A 38 -5.45 1.06 21.01
N ALA A 39 -4.71 -0.01 20.67
CA ALA A 39 -3.35 -0.22 21.18
C ALA A 39 -2.38 0.85 20.64
N ASN A 40 -2.44 1.16 19.35
CA ASN A 40 -1.60 2.20 18.72
C ASN A 40 -1.88 3.59 19.30
N ILE A 41 -3.16 3.92 19.53
CA ILE A 41 -3.55 5.15 20.23
C ILE A 41 -2.98 5.18 21.64
N GLY A 42 -3.02 4.05 22.37
CA GLY A 42 -2.42 3.93 23.70
C GLY A 42 -0.91 4.21 23.70
N VAL A 43 -0.17 3.67 22.74
CA VAL A 43 1.26 3.93 22.55
C VAL A 43 1.51 5.40 22.21
N ALA A 44 0.74 5.98 21.29
CA ALA A 44 0.86 7.39 20.92
C ALA A 44 0.64 8.33 22.12
N ILE A 45 -0.36 8.05 22.97
CA ILE A 45 -0.61 8.82 24.20
C ILE A 45 0.56 8.67 25.18
N ALA A 46 1.09 7.46 25.35
CA ALA A 46 2.22 7.21 26.24
C ALA A 46 3.50 7.95 25.80
N LYS A 47 3.84 7.90 24.50
CA LYS A 47 4.97 8.64 23.92
C LYS A 47 4.77 10.15 24.07
N LEU A 48 3.57 10.66 23.76
CA LEU A 48 3.27 12.09 23.87
C LEU A 48 3.35 12.59 25.31
N ALA A 49 2.83 11.82 26.27
CA ALA A 49 2.97 12.12 27.69
C ALA A 49 4.45 12.16 28.11
N ALA A 50 5.23 11.15 27.70
CA ALA A 50 6.65 11.10 27.97
C ALA A 50 7.38 12.32 27.36
N TRP A 51 7.03 12.73 26.15
CA TRP A 51 7.56 13.96 25.56
C TRP A 51 7.21 15.20 26.39
N MET A 52 5.95 15.38 26.81
CA MET A 52 5.54 16.55 27.59
C MET A 52 6.32 16.67 28.90
N PHE A 53 6.63 15.54 29.55
CA PHE A 53 7.43 15.53 30.78
C PHE A 53 8.92 15.74 30.53
N THR A 54 9.47 15.16 29.46
CA THR A 54 10.92 15.10 29.25
C THR A 54 11.47 16.18 28.33
N ARG A 55 10.60 16.79 27.53
CA ARG A 55 10.91 17.75 26.46
C ARG A 55 11.98 17.25 25.48
N SER A 56 12.18 15.93 25.40
CA SER A 56 13.13 15.29 24.49
C SER A 56 12.71 15.45 23.03
N SER A 57 13.63 15.89 22.19
CA SER A 57 13.43 16.02 20.75
C SER A 57 13.26 14.67 20.06
N ALA A 58 13.96 13.62 20.52
CA ALA A 58 13.77 12.27 20.03
C ALA A 58 12.38 11.74 20.39
N MET A 59 11.95 11.94 21.64
CA MET A 59 10.62 11.53 22.09
C MET A 59 9.49 12.32 21.38
N LEU A 60 9.70 13.60 21.07
CA LEU A 60 8.76 14.38 20.25
C LEU A 60 8.55 13.72 18.88
N SER A 61 9.65 13.42 18.21
CA SER A 61 9.63 12.85 16.85
C SER A 61 8.93 11.48 16.84
N GLU A 62 9.21 10.65 17.84
CA GLU A 62 8.54 9.36 18.06
C GLU A 62 7.05 9.51 18.39
N SER A 63 6.67 10.54 19.15
CA SER A 63 5.27 10.82 19.47
C SER A 63 4.49 11.24 18.23
N VAL A 64 5.08 12.13 17.43
CA VAL A 64 4.50 12.60 16.17
C VAL A 64 4.36 11.46 15.18
N HIS A 65 5.36 10.56 15.11
CA HIS A 65 5.28 9.34 14.31
C HIS A 65 4.06 8.49 14.70
N SER A 66 3.90 8.12 15.97
CA SER A 66 2.79 7.28 16.40
C SER A 66 1.42 7.96 16.25
N ILE A 67 1.34 9.29 16.35
CA ILE A 67 0.13 10.05 16.01
C ILE A 67 -0.18 9.96 14.50
N ALA A 68 0.85 10.07 13.66
CA ALA A 68 0.69 9.91 12.22
C ALA A 68 0.22 8.49 11.88
N ASP A 69 0.78 7.45 12.51
CA ASP A 69 0.37 6.05 12.29
C ASP A 69 -1.11 5.83 12.67
N CYS A 70 -1.55 6.35 13.82
CA CYS A 70 -2.97 6.29 14.19
C CYS A 70 -3.87 6.96 13.14
N SER A 71 -3.41 8.09 12.58
CA SER A 71 -4.14 8.80 11.53
C SER A 71 -4.17 7.99 10.24
N ASN A 72 -3.07 7.31 9.91
CA ASN A 72 -2.96 6.46 8.73
C ASN A 72 -3.90 5.27 8.79
N GLU A 73 -3.98 4.58 9.94
CA GLU A 73 -4.90 3.46 10.13
C GLU A 73 -6.36 3.88 9.91
N ILE A 74 -6.73 5.08 10.36
CA ILE A 74 -8.07 5.64 10.13
C ILE A 74 -8.30 5.87 8.63
N VAL A 75 -7.34 6.48 7.94
CA VAL A 75 -7.41 6.75 6.49
C VAL A 75 -7.52 5.44 5.70
N LEU A 76 -6.68 4.45 5.99
CA LEU A 76 -6.73 3.13 5.36
C LEU A 76 -8.04 2.40 5.66
N MET A 77 -8.57 2.49 6.88
CA MET A 77 -9.86 1.89 7.24
C MET A 77 -11.01 2.52 6.44
N ILE A 78 -11.00 3.84 6.26
CA ILE A 78 -11.97 4.54 5.41
C ILE A 78 -11.79 4.12 3.95
N GLY A 79 -10.55 4.14 3.44
CA GLY A 79 -10.24 3.74 2.07
C GLY A 79 -10.68 2.31 1.76
N ASN A 80 -10.43 1.37 2.69
CA ASN A 80 -10.87 -0.01 2.58
C ASN A 80 -12.40 -0.10 2.54
N ARG A 81 -13.11 0.62 3.43
CA ARG A 81 -14.58 0.64 3.42
C ARG A 81 -15.14 1.20 2.10
N VAL A 82 -14.59 2.30 1.60
CA VAL A 82 -15.04 2.93 0.35
C VAL A 82 -14.70 2.04 -0.85
N SER A 83 -13.57 1.35 -0.86
CA SER A 83 -13.15 0.47 -1.96
C SER A 83 -14.07 -0.72 -2.20
N LYS A 84 -14.86 -1.12 -1.19
CA LYS A 84 -15.89 -2.16 -1.29
C LYS A 84 -17.19 -1.67 -1.94
N THR A 85 -17.29 -0.38 -2.24
CA THR A 85 -18.45 0.18 -2.96
C THR A 85 -18.52 -0.43 -4.35
N ARG A 86 -19.72 -0.89 -4.72
CA ARG A 86 -19.99 -1.50 -6.03
C ARG A 86 -19.84 -0.47 -7.15
N GLN A 87 -19.83 -0.98 -8.38
CA GLN A 87 -19.82 -0.18 -9.61
C GLN A 87 -21.02 0.78 -9.64
N ASP A 88 -20.76 2.00 -10.08
CA ASP A 88 -21.77 3.01 -10.38
C ASP A 88 -21.52 3.59 -11.78
N SER A 89 -22.43 4.44 -12.28
CA SER A 89 -22.31 4.99 -13.63
C SER A 89 -21.09 5.89 -13.84
N ALA A 90 -20.57 6.52 -12.77
CA ALA A 90 -19.36 7.33 -12.82
C ALA A 90 -18.08 6.46 -12.69
N HIS A 91 -18.19 5.31 -12.05
CA HIS A 91 -17.10 4.35 -11.77
C HIS A 91 -17.51 2.95 -12.26
N PRO A 92 -17.50 2.71 -13.58
CA PRO A 92 -17.98 1.45 -14.17
C PRO A 92 -17.12 0.24 -13.78
N PHE A 93 -15.84 0.46 -13.43
CA PHE A 93 -14.95 -0.57 -12.89
C PHE A 93 -14.93 -0.63 -11.35
N GLY A 94 -15.78 0.16 -10.67
CA GLY A 94 -15.87 0.21 -9.22
C GLY A 94 -14.81 1.07 -8.54
N TRP A 95 -14.87 1.14 -7.22
CA TRP A 95 -14.04 2.02 -6.38
C TRP A 95 -12.78 1.33 -5.84
N TYR A 96 -12.37 0.21 -6.41
CA TYR A 96 -11.28 -0.63 -5.90
C TYR A 96 -9.96 0.12 -5.68
N ARG A 97 -9.62 1.05 -6.59
CA ARG A 97 -8.38 1.86 -6.53
C ARG A 97 -8.36 2.89 -5.41
N VAL A 98 -9.48 3.13 -4.72
CA VAL A 98 -9.49 4.01 -3.54
C VAL A 98 -8.55 3.53 -2.45
N LYS A 99 -8.30 2.21 -2.34
CA LYS A 99 -7.26 1.71 -1.42
C LYS A 99 -5.91 2.31 -1.74
N TYR A 100 -5.49 2.29 -3.01
CA TYR A 100 -4.21 2.84 -3.44
C TYR A 100 -4.14 4.36 -3.25
N LEU A 101 -5.25 5.06 -3.50
CA LEU A 101 -5.35 6.49 -3.22
C LEU A 101 -5.20 6.78 -1.72
N ALA A 102 -5.89 6.03 -0.86
CA ALA A 102 -5.79 6.17 0.59
C ALA A 102 -4.35 5.92 1.08
N SER A 103 -3.67 4.89 0.58
CA SER A 103 -2.27 4.63 0.92
C SER A 103 -1.31 5.72 0.41
N PHE A 104 -1.60 6.35 -0.72
CA PHE A 104 -0.84 7.51 -1.19
C PHE A 104 -1.05 8.75 -0.31
N VAL A 105 -2.29 9.00 0.14
CA VAL A 105 -2.60 10.04 1.13
C VAL A 105 -1.86 9.78 2.44
N VAL A 106 -1.83 8.53 2.91
CA VAL A 106 -1.04 8.10 4.07
C VAL A 106 0.44 8.41 3.91
N ALA A 107 1.05 8.05 2.78
CA ALA A 107 2.45 8.37 2.51
C ALA A 107 2.70 9.89 2.58
N THR A 108 1.76 10.70 2.07
CA THR A 108 1.84 12.16 2.13
C THR A 108 1.72 12.69 3.57
N LEU A 109 0.82 12.13 4.38
CA LEU A 109 0.66 12.49 5.80
C LEU A 109 1.91 12.13 6.61
N LEU A 110 2.47 10.95 6.41
CA LEU A 110 3.74 10.54 7.02
C LEU A 110 4.88 11.47 6.63
N PHE A 111 4.94 11.91 5.38
CA PHE A 111 5.97 12.84 4.93
C PHE A 111 5.87 14.19 5.65
N PHE A 112 4.70 14.82 5.68
CA PHE A 112 4.54 16.17 6.23
C PHE A 112 4.45 16.19 7.76
N VAL A 113 3.54 15.39 8.32
CA VAL A 113 3.28 15.35 9.77
C VAL A 113 4.35 14.54 10.46
N GLY A 114 4.64 13.33 9.97
CA GLY A 114 5.66 12.47 10.57
C GLY A 114 7.08 13.03 10.41
N GLY A 115 7.53 13.14 9.16
CA GLY A 115 8.92 13.43 8.83
C GLY A 115 9.28 14.92 8.89
N PHE A 116 8.68 15.73 8.03
CA PHE A 116 9.04 17.14 7.84
C PHE A 116 8.87 17.96 9.13
N PHE A 117 7.76 17.81 9.84
CA PHE A 117 7.56 18.48 11.12
C PHE A 117 8.61 18.07 12.16
N SER A 118 8.84 16.76 12.34
CA SER A 118 9.82 16.24 13.31
C SER A 118 11.25 16.70 13.00
N THR A 119 11.67 16.62 11.74
CA THR A 119 12.97 17.14 11.30
C THR A 119 13.07 18.65 11.52
N SER A 120 12.01 19.41 11.24
CA SER A 120 12.01 20.87 11.45
C SER A 120 12.15 21.24 12.92
N GLU A 121 11.45 20.56 13.83
CA GLU A 121 11.58 20.76 15.27
C GLU A 121 12.97 20.36 15.78
N ALA A 122 13.53 19.26 15.29
CA ALA A 122 14.89 18.86 15.62
C ALA A 122 15.93 19.90 15.15
N VAL A 123 15.80 20.44 13.94
CA VAL A 123 16.66 21.54 13.44
C VAL A 123 16.54 22.78 14.31
N LYS A 124 15.33 23.18 14.70
CA LYS A 124 15.11 24.31 15.62
C LYS A 124 15.81 24.07 16.96
N LYS A 125 15.72 22.86 17.52
CA LYS A 125 16.38 22.51 18.78
C LYS A 125 17.91 22.55 18.63
N ILE A 126 18.46 21.98 17.56
CA ILE A 126 19.90 22.00 17.29
C ILE A 126 20.41 23.44 17.16
N THR A 127 19.74 24.26 16.34
CA THR A 127 20.12 25.66 16.13
C THR A 127 20.03 26.48 17.42
N ALA A 128 19.02 26.25 18.26
CA ALA A 128 18.92 26.89 19.57
C ALA A 128 20.08 26.49 20.49
N VAL A 129 20.40 25.19 20.60
CA VAL A 129 21.49 24.69 21.46
C VAL A 129 22.86 25.16 21.00
N LEU A 130 23.06 25.34 19.68
CA LEU A 130 24.29 25.91 19.13
C LEU A 130 24.41 27.41 19.37
N ALA A 131 23.29 28.14 19.41
CA ALA A 131 23.25 29.58 19.66
C ALA A 131 23.44 29.93 21.14
N ASP A 132 22.86 29.13 22.06
CA ASP A 132 22.95 29.34 23.50
C ASP A 132 23.46 28.07 24.21
N PRO A 133 24.74 28.03 24.63
CA PRO A 133 25.29 26.89 25.36
C PRO A 133 24.62 26.60 26.71
N SER A 134 23.86 27.54 27.28
CA SER A 134 23.21 27.36 28.59
C SER A 134 22.07 26.34 28.55
N ILE A 135 21.49 26.09 27.38
CA ILE A 135 20.43 25.08 27.16
C ILE A 135 20.98 23.73 26.67
N ARG A 136 22.31 23.52 26.73
CA ARG A 136 22.98 22.30 26.29
C ARG A 136 23.04 21.21 27.37
N THR A 137 22.85 21.60 28.63
CA THR A 137 22.94 20.66 29.76
C THR A 137 21.71 19.77 29.83
N ALA A 138 21.90 18.48 29.57
CA ALA A 138 20.82 17.51 29.57
C ALA A 138 20.30 17.21 30.99
N ASN A 139 18.98 17.26 31.19
CA ASN A 139 18.34 16.76 32.40
C ASN A 139 18.27 15.22 32.36
N ARG A 140 19.26 14.57 32.97
CA ARG A 140 19.40 13.11 32.95
C ARG A 140 18.20 12.36 33.52
N GLY A 141 17.53 12.91 34.54
CA GLY A 141 16.40 12.24 35.18
C GLY A 141 15.20 12.12 34.24
N GLU A 142 14.91 13.20 33.53
CA GLU A 142 13.86 13.25 32.51
C GLU A 142 14.20 12.33 31.31
N LEU A 143 15.43 12.37 30.82
CA LEU A 143 15.84 11.54 29.68
C LEU A 143 15.80 10.03 29.98
N VAL A 144 15.98 9.59 31.23
CA VAL A 144 15.80 8.18 31.60
C VAL A 144 14.35 7.73 31.41
N ILE A 145 13.37 8.59 31.72
CA ILE A 145 11.96 8.29 31.47
C ILE A 145 11.73 8.15 29.96
N ALA A 146 12.28 9.06 29.16
CA ALA A 146 12.19 8.96 27.71
C ALA A 146 12.78 7.65 27.18
N LEU A 147 13.97 7.27 27.67
CA LEU A 147 14.65 6.04 27.26
C LEU A 147 13.83 4.78 27.61
N ILE A 148 13.21 4.73 28.79
CA ILE A 148 12.34 3.61 29.19
C ILE A 148 11.16 3.48 28.23
N VAL A 149 10.52 4.60 27.88
CA VAL A 149 9.38 4.60 26.95
C VAL A 149 9.80 4.18 25.54
N VAL A 150 10.98 4.59 25.06
CA VAL A 150 11.55 4.12 23.79
C VAL A 150 11.75 2.59 23.80
N ILE A 151 12.31 2.04 24.87
CA ILE A 151 12.54 0.58 24.98
C ILE A 151 11.21 -0.18 24.98
N ILE A 152 10.23 0.29 25.75
CA ILE A 152 8.90 -0.34 25.80
C ILE A 152 8.24 -0.27 24.41
N SER A 153 8.32 0.88 23.74
CA SER A 153 7.78 1.07 22.39
C SER A 153 8.44 0.11 21.39
N ALA A 154 9.76 -0.05 21.46
CA ALA A 154 10.50 -0.97 20.60
C ALA A 154 10.07 -2.43 20.77
N CYS A 155 9.75 -2.84 22.00
CA CYS A 155 9.22 -4.16 22.26
C CYS A 155 7.81 -4.34 21.67
N LEU A 156 6.94 -3.33 21.81
CA LEU A 156 5.56 -3.37 21.31
C LEU A 156 5.53 -3.36 19.77
N GLU A 157 6.27 -2.46 19.14
CA GLU A 157 6.40 -2.37 17.68
C GLU A 157 7.11 -3.59 17.10
N GLY A 158 8.13 -4.12 17.80
CA GLY A 158 8.79 -5.36 17.42
C GLY A 158 7.85 -6.57 17.42
N TYR A 159 6.91 -6.61 18.36
CA TYR A 159 5.84 -7.61 18.35
C TYR A 159 4.86 -7.39 17.19
N GLY A 160 4.49 -6.14 16.90
CA GLY A 160 3.68 -5.77 15.73
C GLY A 160 4.30 -6.26 14.42
N LEU A 161 5.56 -5.90 14.17
CA LEU A 161 6.31 -6.34 13.00
C LEU A 161 6.36 -7.86 12.87
N HIS A 162 6.53 -8.57 13.98
CA HIS A 162 6.52 -10.03 13.99
C HIS A 162 5.18 -10.59 13.50
N GLN A 163 4.05 -10.01 13.91
CA GLN A 163 2.72 -10.41 13.43
C GLN A 163 2.57 -10.11 11.93
N SER A 164 2.98 -8.91 11.48
CA SER A 164 2.92 -8.50 10.07
C SER A 164 3.75 -9.43 9.15
N ILE A 165 4.93 -9.87 9.62
CA ILE A 165 5.77 -10.84 8.90
C ILE A 165 5.11 -12.23 8.89
N LYS A 166 4.48 -12.64 9.98
CA LYS A 166 3.75 -13.92 10.04
C LYS A 166 2.59 -13.93 9.03
N GLU A 167 1.80 -12.86 8.98
CA GLU A 167 0.70 -12.71 8.03
C GLU A 167 1.18 -12.73 6.57
N SER A 168 2.29 -12.03 6.27
CA SER A 168 2.94 -12.10 4.96
C SER A 168 3.34 -13.53 4.56
N ASN A 169 3.88 -14.30 5.50
CA ASN A 169 4.24 -15.70 5.26
C ASN A 169 3.02 -16.58 4.98
N GLU A 170 1.97 -16.48 5.79
CA GLU A 170 0.72 -17.23 5.59
C GLU A 170 0.11 -16.93 4.21
N ARG A 171 0.18 -15.67 3.79
CA ARG A 171 -0.28 -15.23 2.47
C ARG A 171 0.52 -15.81 1.31
N MET A 172 1.86 -15.86 1.42
CA MET A 172 2.71 -16.49 0.41
C MET A 172 2.35 -17.98 0.25
N HIS A 173 2.05 -18.67 1.36
CA HIS A 173 1.61 -20.06 1.34
C HIS A 173 0.27 -20.23 0.61
N HIS A 174 -0.73 -19.38 0.88
CA HIS A 174 -2.06 -19.49 0.25
C HIS A 174 -2.05 -19.15 -1.25
N THR A 175 -1.16 -18.26 -1.69
CA THR A 175 -1.04 -17.85 -3.10
C THR A 175 -0.08 -18.72 -3.92
N GLY A 176 0.56 -19.71 -3.28
CA GLY A 176 1.56 -20.56 -3.91
C GLY A 176 2.82 -19.81 -4.35
N MET A 177 3.12 -18.67 -3.69
CA MET A 177 4.37 -17.94 -3.91
C MET A 177 5.52 -18.59 -3.13
N PRO A 178 6.74 -18.59 -3.69
CA PRO A 178 7.89 -19.10 -2.97
C PRO A 178 8.17 -18.23 -1.73
N LYS A 179 8.59 -18.87 -0.64
CA LYS A 179 8.97 -18.15 0.58
C LYS A 179 10.14 -17.20 0.26
N MET A 180 10.00 -15.94 0.63
CA MET A 180 11.04 -14.92 0.38
C MET A 180 11.18 -13.95 1.54
N GLY A 181 12.31 -13.23 1.59
CA GLY A 181 12.55 -12.23 2.61
C GLY A 181 11.61 -11.03 2.51
N VAL A 182 11.41 -10.36 3.65
CA VAL A 182 10.48 -9.23 3.85
C VAL A 182 10.65 -8.13 2.79
N TYR A 183 11.89 -7.73 2.51
CA TYR A 183 12.18 -6.71 1.50
C TYR A 183 11.74 -7.12 0.09
N LYS A 184 12.00 -8.38 -0.29
CA LYS A 184 11.60 -8.90 -1.62
C LYS A 184 10.08 -8.98 -1.70
N PHE A 185 9.43 -9.46 -0.64
CA PHE A 185 7.97 -9.51 -0.55
C PHE A 185 7.35 -8.11 -0.68
N TRP A 186 7.85 -7.14 0.07
CA TRP A 186 7.38 -5.76 0.04
C TRP A 186 7.47 -5.14 -1.36
N ARG A 187 8.55 -5.41 -2.12
CA ARG A 187 8.67 -4.92 -3.50
C ARG A 187 7.63 -5.50 -4.45
N ILE A 188 7.25 -6.77 -4.28
CA ILE A 188 6.38 -7.46 -5.24
C ILE A 188 4.90 -7.44 -4.85
N THR A 189 4.59 -7.25 -3.57
CA THR A 189 3.20 -7.32 -3.10
C THR A 189 2.35 -6.23 -3.76
N LYS A 190 1.10 -6.59 -4.02
CA LYS A 190 0.05 -5.71 -4.57
C LYS A 190 -0.98 -5.31 -3.52
N SER A 191 -0.79 -5.81 -2.30
CA SER A 191 -1.52 -5.41 -1.11
C SER A 191 -0.92 -4.13 -0.56
N ALA A 192 -1.63 -3.02 -0.71
CA ALA A 192 -1.17 -1.74 -0.18
C ALA A 192 -1.23 -1.72 1.34
N ASP A 193 -2.26 -2.32 1.93
CA ASP A 193 -2.45 -2.41 3.39
C ASP A 193 -1.26 -3.15 4.04
N LEU A 194 -0.99 -4.39 3.60
CA LEU A 194 0.12 -5.19 4.15
C LEU A 194 1.50 -4.61 3.82
N ALA A 195 1.67 -3.99 2.65
CA ALA A 195 2.93 -3.33 2.29
C ALA A 195 3.22 -2.10 3.16
N SER A 196 2.18 -1.33 3.48
CA SER A 196 2.25 -0.15 4.34
C SER A 196 2.67 -0.57 5.74
N VAL A 197 1.91 -1.46 6.37
CA VAL A 197 2.14 -1.88 7.77
C VAL A 197 3.55 -2.44 7.99
N ILE A 198 4.02 -3.34 7.12
CA ILE A 198 5.38 -3.90 7.23
C ILE A 198 6.43 -2.80 7.12
N MET A 199 6.25 -1.84 6.20
CA MET A 199 7.20 -0.74 6.05
C MET A 199 7.15 0.20 7.26
N GLU A 200 5.96 0.60 7.69
CA GLU A 200 5.74 1.48 8.84
C GLU A 200 6.39 0.88 10.10
N ASP A 201 6.07 -0.36 10.45
CA ASP A 201 6.67 -1.06 11.61
C ASP A 201 8.20 -1.15 11.50
N THR A 202 8.72 -1.38 10.29
CA THR A 202 10.18 -1.45 10.06
C THR A 202 10.84 -0.08 10.26
N LEU A 203 10.24 0.98 9.70
CA LEU A 203 10.74 2.35 9.83
C LEU A 203 10.64 2.86 11.27
N ALA A 204 9.56 2.49 11.97
CA ALA A 204 9.34 2.82 13.37
C ALA A 204 10.45 2.24 14.26
N LEU A 205 10.79 0.96 14.07
CA LEU A 205 11.92 0.34 14.77
C LEU A 205 13.27 0.99 14.45
N ILE A 206 13.50 1.39 13.19
CA ILE A 206 14.72 2.12 12.82
C ILE A 206 14.74 3.50 13.50
N GLY A 207 13.61 4.20 13.51
CA GLY A 207 13.42 5.47 14.24
C GLY A 207 13.73 5.31 15.72
N LEU A 208 13.17 4.30 16.37
CA LEU A 208 13.42 3.99 17.78
C LEU A 208 14.90 3.68 18.05
N VAL A 209 15.65 3.09 17.11
CA VAL A 209 17.11 2.94 17.25
C VAL A 209 17.80 4.30 17.27
N PHE A 210 17.44 5.22 16.37
CA PHE A 210 17.97 6.59 16.41
C PHE A 210 17.59 7.33 17.69
N ALA A 211 16.35 7.19 18.15
CA ALA A 211 15.89 7.77 19.41
C ALA A 211 16.66 7.20 20.61
N PHE A 212 16.81 5.88 20.67
CA PHE A 212 17.56 5.19 21.72
C PHE A 212 19.02 5.66 21.79
N LEU A 213 19.70 5.71 20.63
CA LEU A 213 21.09 6.17 20.55
C LEU A 213 21.22 7.66 20.92
N GLY A 214 20.32 8.50 20.42
CA GLY A 214 20.33 9.94 20.72
C GLY A 214 20.13 10.23 22.20
N ILE A 215 19.09 9.66 22.80
CA ILE A 215 18.79 9.80 24.25
C ILE A 215 19.91 9.17 25.08
N GLY A 216 20.37 7.97 24.72
CA GLY A 216 21.44 7.28 25.45
C GLY A 216 22.75 8.06 25.46
N LEU A 217 23.15 8.63 24.32
CA LEU A 217 24.33 9.50 24.23
C LEU A 217 24.14 10.80 25.01
N ALA A 218 22.94 11.41 24.98
CA ALA A 218 22.66 12.61 25.76
C ALA A 218 22.77 12.35 27.27
N ILE A 219 22.32 11.19 27.75
CA ILE A 219 22.49 10.78 29.16
C ILE A 219 23.96 10.57 29.50
N ALA A 220 24.71 9.86 28.64
CA ALA A 220 26.11 9.50 28.89
C ALA A 220 27.05 10.72 28.88
N THR A 221 26.84 11.63 27.93
CA THR A 221 27.68 12.84 27.75
C THR A 221 27.18 14.02 28.58
N GLY A 222 25.89 14.05 28.92
CA GLY A 222 25.23 15.23 29.50
C GLY A 222 24.92 16.33 28.48
N ASP A 223 25.02 16.04 27.18
CA ASP A 223 24.84 16.99 26.08
C ASP A 223 23.52 16.73 25.35
N GLU A 224 22.59 17.68 25.44
CA GLU A 224 21.25 17.60 24.83
C GLU A 224 21.28 17.62 23.29
N LEU A 225 22.42 17.99 22.69
CA LEU A 225 22.60 17.96 21.24
C LEU A 225 22.38 16.55 20.66
N PHE A 226 22.78 15.50 21.36
CA PHE A 226 22.62 14.12 20.88
C PHE A 226 21.15 13.68 20.83
N ASP A 227 20.32 14.16 21.77
CA ASP A 227 18.87 13.91 21.75
C ASP A 227 18.21 14.60 20.55
N ALA A 228 18.62 15.84 20.25
CA ALA A 228 18.16 16.57 19.08
C ALA A 228 18.59 15.90 17.75
N LEU A 229 19.83 15.38 17.68
CA LEU A 229 20.29 14.58 16.54
C LEU A 229 19.54 13.25 16.41
N GLY A 230 19.20 12.62 17.52
CA GLY A 230 18.34 11.43 17.54
C GLY A 230 16.96 11.72 16.94
N GLY A 231 16.31 12.80 17.38
CA GLY A 231 15.03 13.25 16.80
C GLY A 231 15.11 13.61 15.32
N MET A 232 16.21 14.27 14.90
CA MET A 232 16.46 14.50 13.47
C MET A 232 16.55 13.18 12.70
N GLY A 233 17.25 12.19 13.25
CA GLY A 233 17.36 10.84 12.67
C GLY A 233 16.00 10.18 12.47
N VAL A 234 15.12 10.22 13.48
CA VAL A 234 13.73 9.75 13.39
C VAL A 234 12.99 10.45 12.23
N GLY A 235 13.00 11.78 12.20
CA GLY A 235 12.32 12.55 11.15
C GLY A 235 12.85 12.23 9.74
N LEU A 236 14.16 12.04 9.57
CA LEU A 236 14.76 11.67 8.28
C LEU A 236 14.36 10.27 7.83
N VAL A 237 14.29 9.31 8.77
CA VAL A 237 13.78 7.95 8.48
C VAL A 237 12.36 8.00 7.96
N LEU A 238 11.49 8.83 8.58
CA LEU A 238 10.11 9.02 8.13
C LEU A 238 10.02 9.69 6.76
N ILE A 239 10.87 10.69 6.47
CA ILE A 239 10.95 11.32 5.14
C ILE A 239 11.33 10.28 4.08
N VAL A 240 12.40 9.52 4.29
CA VAL A 240 12.84 8.51 3.31
C VAL A 240 11.79 7.42 3.16
N GLY A 241 11.27 6.92 4.27
CA GLY A 241 10.23 5.90 4.29
C GLY A 241 8.95 6.30 3.58
N SER A 242 8.44 7.50 3.87
CA SER A 242 7.25 8.04 3.21
C SER A 242 7.44 8.26 1.71
N LEU A 243 8.62 8.69 1.26
CA LEU A 243 8.92 8.79 -0.18
C LEU A 243 8.94 7.42 -0.87
N LEU A 244 9.51 6.39 -0.23
CA LEU A 244 9.47 5.02 -0.74
C LEU A 244 8.05 4.46 -0.80
N LEU A 245 7.24 4.74 0.23
CA LEU A 245 5.83 4.36 0.26
C LEU A 245 5.03 5.08 -0.82
N ALA A 246 5.23 6.39 -0.98
CA ALA A 246 4.59 7.20 -2.01
C ALA A 246 4.93 6.69 -3.42
N TYR A 247 6.19 6.32 -3.68
CA TYR A 247 6.60 5.71 -4.94
C TYR A 247 5.89 4.38 -5.19
N LYS A 248 5.86 3.49 -4.19
CA LYS A 248 5.23 2.16 -4.31
C LYS A 248 3.71 2.26 -4.50
N THR A 249 3.05 3.08 -3.69
CA THR A 249 1.59 3.29 -3.75
C THR A 249 1.18 4.06 -5.01
N GLY A 250 1.98 5.03 -5.45
CA GLY A 250 1.79 5.74 -6.71
C GLY A 250 1.87 4.80 -7.92
N SER A 251 2.84 3.88 -7.95
CA SER A 251 2.93 2.85 -9.00
C SER A 251 1.68 1.97 -9.05
N LEU A 252 1.16 1.54 -7.89
CA LEU A 252 -0.09 0.78 -7.80
C LEU A 252 -1.31 1.60 -8.26
N LEU A 253 -1.33 2.91 -7.96
CA LEU A 253 -2.40 3.82 -8.35
C LEU A 253 -2.45 4.04 -9.87
N ILE A 254 -1.29 4.16 -10.52
CA ILE A 254 -1.15 4.21 -11.99
C ILE A 254 -1.70 2.90 -12.58
N GLY A 255 -1.30 1.77 -11.98
CA GLY A 255 -1.81 0.46 -12.31
C GLY A 255 -0.69 -0.47 -12.76
N GLU A 256 -0.23 -1.32 -11.84
CA GLU A 256 0.76 -2.34 -12.16
C GLU A 256 0.10 -3.57 -12.80
N SER A 257 0.80 -4.21 -13.74
CA SER A 257 0.38 -5.51 -14.29
C SER A 257 0.49 -6.63 -13.25
N VAL A 258 -0.10 -7.78 -13.58
CA VAL A 258 0.11 -9.00 -12.81
C VAL A 258 1.58 -9.43 -12.83
N SER A 259 1.97 -10.23 -11.83
CA SER A 259 3.34 -10.76 -11.75
C SER A 259 3.68 -11.68 -12.94
N LYS A 260 4.96 -11.83 -13.27
CA LYS A 260 5.42 -12.75 -14.33
C LYS A 260 4.90 -14.18 -14.15
N LEU A 261 4.88 -14.68 -12.91
CA LEU A 261 4.34 -16.00 -12.58
C LEU A 261 2.83 -16.08 -12.88
N THR A 262 2.07 -15.04 -12.55
CA THR A 262 0.63 -14.96 -12.85
C THR A 262 0.41 -14.85 -14.36
N GLN A 263 1.22 -14.06 -15.06
CA GLN A 263 1.21 -13.94 -16.51
C GLN A 263 1.44 -15.30 -17.18
N GLU A 264 2.46 -16.07 -16.77
CA GLU A 264 2.69 -17.42 -17.28
C GLU A 264 1.51 -18.37 -17.02
N ARG A 265 0.83 -18.23 -15.87
CA ARG A 265 -0.39 -19.00 -15.58
C ARG A 265 -1.55 -18.60 -16.48
N ILE A 266 -1.73 -17.31 -16.77
CA ILE A 266 -2.75 -16.82 -17.72
C ILE A 266 -2.45 -17.36 -19.12
N ILE A 267 -1.22 -17.20 -19.62
CA ILE A 267 -0.80 -17.69 -20.93
C ILE A 267 -1.10 -19.18 -21.07
N LYS A 268 -0.67 -19.99 -20.10
CA LYS A 268 -0.95 -21.44 -20.10
C LYS A 268 -2.45 -21.74 -20.07
N ALA A 269 -3.23 -21.04 -19.25
CA ALA A 269 -4.67 -21.25 -19.17
C ALA A 269 -5.38 -20.91 -20.49
N VAL A 270 -4.96 -19.85 -21.18
CA VAL A 270 -5.49 -19.43 -22.48
C VAL A 270 -5.08 -20.42 -23.58
N GLU A 271 -3.79 -20.71 -23.73
CA GLU A 271 -3.26 -21.59 -24.79
C GLU A 271 -3.71 -23.05 -24.64
N SER A 272 -3.99 -23.50 -23.42
CA SER A 272 -4.55 -24.83 -23.17
C SER A 272 -6.05 -24.95 -23.49
N THR A 273 -6.73 -23.82 -23.76
CA THR A 273 -8.18 -23.81 -23.99
C THR A 273 -8.49 -24.33 -25.39
N PRO A 274 -9.33 -25.37 -25.54
CA PRO A 274 -9.68 -25.90 -26.85
C PRO A 274 -10.33 -24.85 -27.74
N GLY A 275 -9.74 -24.63 -28.92
CA GLY A 275 -10.21 -23.67 -29.92
C GLY A 275 -9.40 -22.39 -30.01
N VAL A 276 -8.46 -22.17 -29.08
CA VAL A 276 -7.44 -21.12 -29.18
C VAL A 276 -6.25 -21.64 -30.00
N GLU A 277 -5.84 -20.89 -31.02
CA GLU A 277 -4.60 -21.14 -31.76
C GLU A 277 -3.43 -20.36 -31.16
N GLU A 278 -3.67 -19.08 -30.83
CA GLU A 278 -2.62 -18.18 -30.36
C GLU A 278 -3.17 -17.06 -29.46
N LEU A 279 -2.39 -16.67 -28.45
CA LEU A 279 -2.62 -15.45 -27.68
C LEU A 279 -1.84 -14.29 -28.31
N ILE A 280 -2.54 -13.39 -29.00
CA ILE A 280 -1.96 -12.27 -29.75
C ILE A 280 -1.49 -11.15 -28.82
N ASN A 281 -2.33 -10.75 -27.86
CA ASN A 281 -2.02 -9.68 -26.92
C ASN A 281 -2.65 -9.94 -25.55
N MET A 282 -1.97 -9.52 -24.49
CA MET A 282 -2.44 -9.61 -23.12
C MET A 282 -2.07 -8.34 -22.37
N GLN A 283 -3.07 -7.63 -21.89
CA GLN A 283 -2.91 -6.50 -20.99
C GLN A 283 -3.63 -6.79 -19.68
N SER A 284 -2.98 -6.48 -18.57
CA SER A 284 -3.57 -6.68 -17.25
C SER A 284 -3.22 -5.52 -16.33
N VAL A 285 -4.15 -5.18 -15.45
CA VAL A 285 -3.94 -4.15 -14.43
C VAL A 285 -4.64 -4.51 -13.14
N HIS A 286 -3.92 -4.34 -12.03
CA HIS A 286 -4.50 -4.42 -10.69
C HIS A 286 -5.39 -3.20 -10.44
N MET A 287 -6.69 -3.42 -10.27
CA MET A 287 -7.64 -2.42 -9.78
C MET A 287 -7.63 -2.37 -8.25
N SER A 288 -7.34 -3.51 -7.63
CA SER A 288 -6.85 -3.64 -6.27
C SER A 288 -6.00 -4.91 -6.19
N GLU A 289 -5.61 -5.27 -4.98
CA GLU A 289 -4.88 -6.49 -4.65
C GLU A 289 -5.46 -7.75 -5.30
N ASP A 290 -6.78 -7.94 -5.18
CA ASP A 290 -7.46 -9.15 -5.66
C ASP A 290 -8.30 -8.91 -6.94
N ASN A 291 -8.61 -7.66 -7.28
CA ASN A 291 -9.41 -7.34 -8.46
C ASN A 291 -8.52 -6.96 -9.64
N ILE A 292 -8.57 -7.75 -10.72
CA ILE A 292 -7.74 -7.61 -11.90
C ILE A 292 -8.62 -7.36 -13.12
N LEU A 293 -8.31 -6.32 -13.87
CA LEU A 293 -8.82 -6.12 -15.24
C LEU A 293 -7.85 -6.83 -16.20
N LEU A 294 -8.38 -7.73 -17.02
CA LEU A 294 -7.63 -8.52 -17.98
C LEU A 294 -8.24 -8.35 -19.37
N CYS A 295 -7.45 -7.83 -20.30
CA CYS A 295 -7.80 -7.70 -21.71
C CYS A 295 -6.95 -8.66 -22.53
N LEU A 296 -7.60 -9.54 -23.26
CA LEU A 296 -6.99 -10.57 -24.09
C LEU A 296 -7.38 -10.37 -25.54
N LYS A 297 -6.42 -10.60 -26.43
CA LYS A 297 -6.66 -10.71 -27.86
C LYS A 297 -6.19 -12.09 -28.31
N VAL A 298 -7.09 -12.88 -28.87
CA VAL A 298 -6.84 -14.31 -29.14
C VAL A 298 -7.21 -14.66 -30.57
N GLN A 299 -6.41 -15.51 -31.18
CA GLN A 299 -6.76 -16.16 -32.44
C GLN A 299 -7.49 -17.46 -32.15
N THR A 300 -8.69 -17.58 -32.71
CA THR A 300 -9.50 -18.79 -32.65
C THR A 300 -9.25 -19.65 -33.89
N SER A 301 -9.46 -20.96 -33.76
CA SER A 301 -9.19 -21.91 -34.85
C SER A 301 -10.19 -21.87 -36.00
N LYS A 302 -11.25 -21.07 -35.88
CA LYS A 302 -12.27 -20.92 -36.91
C LYS A 302 -12.73 -19.48 -36.96
N LEU A 303 -12.94 -19.00 -38.19
CA LEU A 303 -13.57 -17.70 -38.45
C LEU A 303 -15.10 -17.84 -38.40
N ASP A 304 -15.63 -18.13 -37.22
CA ASP A 304 -17.07 -18.30 -36.99
C ASP A 304 -17.49 -17.64 -35.67
N ARG A 305 -18.56 -16.82 -35.74
CA ARG A 305 -18.99 -16.00 -34.59
C ARG A 305 -19.43 -16.84 -33.40
N ASP A 306 -20.23 -17.88 -33.63
CA ASP A 306 -20.76 -18.69 -32.52
C ASP A 306 -19.64 -19.51 -31.88
N TYR A 307 -18.70 -19.98 -32.71
CA TYR A 307 -17.47 -20.62 -32.26
C TYR A 307 -16.59 -19.68 -31.41
N ASP A 308 -16.44 -18.42 -31.82
CA ASP A 308 -15.69 -17.41 -31.09
C ASP A 308 -16.31 -17.14 -29.71
N VAL A 309 -17.63 -16.96 -29.64
CA VAL A 309 -18.36 -16.75 -28.38
C VAL A 309 -18.16 -17.94 -27.42
N ASP A 310 -18.29 -19.17 -27.92
CA ASP A 310 -18.06 -20.37 -27.12
C ASP A 310 -16.61 -20.49 -26.65
N THR A 311 -15.65 -20.09 -27.48
CA THR A 311 -14.22 -20.12 -27.14
C THR A 311 -13.89 -19.07 -26.09
N VAL A 312 -14.42 -17.85 -26.21
CA VAL A 312 -14.31 -16.78 -25.19
C VAL A 312 -14.84 -17.27 -23.84
N ASN A 313 -16.03 -17.88 -23.80
CA ASN A 313 -16.60 -18.42 -22.56
C ASN A 313 -15.72 -19.48 -21.91
N LYS A 314 -15.09 -20.36 -22.71
CA LYS A 314 -14.14 -21.38 -22.22
C LYS A 314 -12.87 -20.75 -21.66
N ILE A 315 -12.32 -19.73 -22.32
CA ILE A 315 -11.14 -19.00 -21.84
C ILE A 315 -11.43 -18.36 -20.49
N GLU A 316 -12.56 -17.65 -20.37
CA GLU A 316 -12.96 -17.01 -19.12
C GLU A 316 -13.10 -18.04 -17.98
N ALA A 317 -13.74 -19.17 -18.24
CA ALA A 317 -13.88 -20.26 -17.27
C ALA A 317 -12.51 -20.84 -16.87
N SER A 318 -11.63 -21.12 -17.83
CA SER A 318 -10.28 -21.66 -17.61
C SER A 318 -9.45 -20.76 -16.68
N ILE A 319 -9.45 -19.45 -16.92
CA ILE A 319 -8.72 -18.47 -16.11
C ILE A 319 -9.28 -18.42 -14.68
N ARG A 320 -10.62 -18.33 -14.54
CA ARG A 320 -11.29 -18.27 -13.23
C ARG A 320 -11.07 -19.53 -12.40
N THR A 321 -11.09 -20.72 -13.03
CA THR A 321 -10.85 -22.00 -12.35
C THR A 321 -9.38 -22.18 -11.95
N SER A 322 -8.45 -21.74 -12.80
CA SER A 322 -7.01 -21.88 -12.54
C SER A 322 -6.49 -20.93 -11.46
N MET A 323 -7.16 -19.79 -11.27
CA MET A 323 -6.77 -18.74 -10.32
C MET A 323 -7.99 -18.18 -9.56
N PRO A 324 -8.62 -19.00 -8.69
CA PRO A 324 -9.88 -18.66 -8.02
C PRO A 324 -9.72 -17.61 -6.91
N TRP A 325 -8.49 -17.29 -6.51
CA TRP A 325 -8.19 -16.26 -5.51
C TRP A 325 -8.24 -14.84 -6.06
N TYR A 326 -8.42 -14.64 -7.37
CA TYR A 326 -8.58 -13.33 -7.99
C TYR A 326 -10.01 -13.11 -8.48
N ASN A 327 -10.47 -11.87 -8.35
CA ASN A 327 -11.70 -11.37 -8.95
C ASN A 327 -11.38 -10.78 -10.33
N TRP A 328 -11.70 -11.54 -11.36
CA TRP A 328 -11.39 -11.17 -12.74
C TRP A 328 -12.52 -10.39 -13.39
N GLU A 329 -12.16 -9.24 -13.95
CA GLU A 329 -12.92 -8.56 -15.00
C GLU A 329 -12.21 -8.85 -16.34
N ILE A 330 -12.76 -9.75 -17.15
CA ILE A 330 -12.12 -10.26 -18.37
C ILE A 330 -12.83 -9.71 -19.61
N TYR A 331 -12.04 -9.19 -20.54
CA TYR A 331 -12.44 -8.87 -21.90
C TYR A 331 -11.59 -9.70 -22.85
N VAL A 332 -12.24 -10.47 -23.71
CA VAL A 332 -11.56 -11.28 -24.73
C VAL A 332 -12.04 -10.82 -26.09
N GLU A 333 -11.10 -10.44 -26.94
CA GLU A 333 -11.33 -10.02 -28.32
C GLU A 333 -10.78 -11.11 -29.27
N PRO A 334 -11.64 -11.84 -29.98
CA PRO A 334 -11.22 -12.69 -31.09
C PRO A 334 -10.65 -11.84 -32.23
N ASP A 335 -9.46 -12.16 -32.73
CA ASP A 335 -8.88 -11.54 -33.92
C ASP A 335 -7.95 -12.52 -34.66
N VAL A 336 -7.48 -12.14 -35.84
CA VAL A 336 -6.54 -12.90 -36.66
C VAL A 336 -5.17 -12.24 -36.61
N LEU A 337 -4.12 -13.02 -36.36
CA LEU A 337 -2.76 -12.52 -36.44
C LEU A 337 -2.44 -12.08 -37.87
N ARG A 338 -2.25 -10.77 -38.06
CA ARG A 338 -1.78 -10.20 -39.33
C ARG A 338 -0.29 -9.90 -39.21
N SER A 339 0.53 -10.60 -39.99
CA SER A 339 2.00 -10.50 -39.97
C SER A 339 2.59 -9.13 -40.35
N SER A 340 1.77 -8.09 -40.60
CA SER A 340 2.22 -6.76 -41.05
C SER A 340 2.15 -5.65 -39.98
N GLN A 341 1.99 -5.98 -38.70
CA GLN A 341 2.02 -5.01 -37.59
C GLN A 341 3.12 -5.31 -36.55
N ALA A 342 4.26 -5.83 -36.99
CA ALA A 342 5.52 -5.55 -36.31
C ALA A 342 5.93 -4.10 -36.67
N GLY A 343 5.15 -3.13 -36.19
CA GLY A 343 5.45 -1.71 -36.31
C GLY A 343 6.74 -1.40 -35.54
N GLU A 344 7.52 -0.49 -36.11
CA GLU A 344 8.72 0.10 -35.55
C GLU A 344 8.57 0.41 -34.05
N PRO A 345 9.63 0.27 -33.23
CA PRO A 345 9.59 0.80 -31.88
C PRO A 345 9.24 2.28 -31.96
N ASP A 346 8.18 2.71 -31.25
CA ASP A 346 7.84 4.13 -31.10
C ASP A 346 9.13 4.91 -30.78
N GLU A 347 9.56 5.77 -31.70
CA GLU A 347 10.69 6.67 -31.46
C GLU A 347 10.39 7.45 -30.17
N PRO A 348 11.36 7.56 -29.24
CA PRO A 348 11.15 8.36 -28.05
C PRO A 348 10.83 9.78 -28.49
N VAL A 349 9.66 10.27 -28.07
CA VAL A 349 9.26 11.67 -28.22
C VAL A 349 10.39 12.53 -27.64
N GLU A 350 11.16 13.19 -28.52
CA GLU A 350 12.10 14.23 -28.12
C GLU A 350 11.30 15.31 -27.40
N ILE A 351 11.48 15.37 -26.09
CA ILE A 351 11.02 16.50 -25.29
C ILE A 351 12.03 17.61 -25.61
N GLY A 352 11.62 18.53 -26.48
CA GLY A 352 12.41 19.71 -26.85
C GLY A 352 12.86 20.50 -25.61
N GLU A 353 14.07 21.04 -25.74
CA GLU A 353 14.91 21.72 -24.73
C GLU A 353 14.22 22.71 -23.78
#